data_AF-A0A7V6PYY6-F1
#
_entry.id   AF-A0A7V6PYY6-F1
#
_cell.length_a   1.000
_cell.length_b   1.000
_cell.length_c   1.000
_cell.angle_alpha   90.00
_cell.angle_beta   90.00
_cell.angle_gamma   90.00
#
_symmetry.space_group_name_H-M   'P 1'
#
loop_
_entity.id
_entity.type
_entity.pdbx_description
1 polymer ?
#
loop_
_entity_poly.entity_id
_entity_poly.type
_entity_poly.pdbx_seq_one_letter_code
_entity_poly.pdbx_strand_id
1 'polypeptide(L)'
;MPYWDKINKCLENIVKACHKYGIKVVEHHSSHLTFDPLDSQDWDYMERVLNKRHSSIDSWEGLRDYLTKDPIINGKPLSSFRQVDGRTGKWARLLYHGYAMCFNNPNYRLAYFSYLESVYKTGVDGIMTDDVQWFGDGHACACQYCRELFKQLYKAE
;
A
#
# COMPACT_ATOMS: atom_id res chain seq x y z
N MET A 1 -0.72 -2.79 -11.68
CA MET A 1 -0.93 -1.50 -10.99
C MET A 1 -0.96 -0.40 -12.04
N PRO A 2 -2.12 0.20 -12.32
CA PRO A 2 -2.36 0.94 -13.56
C PRO A 2 -1.59 2.26 -13.69
N TYR A 3 -1.06 2.83 -12.60
CA TYR A 3 -0.51 4.19 -12.62
C TYR A 3 0.94 4.32 -12.18
N TRP A 4 1.65 3.23 -11.84
CA TRP A 4 3.03 3.33 -11.34
C TRP A 4 3.98 4.00 -12.33
N ASP A 5 3.85 3.73 -13.63
CA ASP A 5 4.70 4.38 -14.63
C ASP A 5 4.51 5.90 -14.65
N LYS A 6 3.26 6.38 -14.50
CA LYS A 6 2.94 7.81 -14.43
C LYS A 6 3.48 8.45 -13.15
N ILE A 7 3.32 7.76 -12.01
CA ILE A 7 3.79 8.22 -10.69
C ILE A 7 5.32 8.28 -10.67
N ASN A 8 5.99 7.20 -11.08
CA ASN A 8 7.46 7.14 -11.14
C ASN A 8 8.00 8.17 -12.12
N LYS A 9 7.31 8.41 -13.24
CA LYS A 9 7.73 9.46 -14.18
C LYS A 9 7.63 10.87 -13.59
N CYS A 10 6.58 11.13 -12.82
CA CYS A 10 6.45 12.39 -12.09
C CYS A 10 7.61 12.56 -11.09
N LEU A 11 7.89 11.51 -10.31
CA LEU A 11 8.96 11.49 -9.33
C LEU A 11 10.34 11.71 -9.98
N GLU A 12 10.65 11.05 -11.10
CA GLU A 12 11.87 11.29 -11.88
C GLU A 12 12.05 12.76 -12.27
N ASN A 13 10.97 13.43 -12.68
CA ASN A 13 11.02 14.82 -13.10
C ASN A 13 11.28 15.75 -11.90
N ILE A 14 10.68 15.45 -10.73
CA ILE A 14 10.94 16.16 -9.47
C ILE A 14 12.41 15.98 -9.08
N VAL A 15 12.90 14.74 -9.07
CA VAL A 15 14.31 14.42 -8.77
C VAL A 15 15.25 15.22 -9.66
N LYS A 16 15.06 15.19 -10.98
CA LYS A 16 15.89 15.95 -11.93
C LYS A 16 15.86 17.46 -11.67
N ALA A 17 14.68 18.01 -11.37
CA ALA A 17 14.53 19.42 -11.08
C ALA A 17 15.27 19.82 -9.79
N CYS A 18 15.15 19.03 -8.72
CA CYS A 18 15.82 19.25 -7.44
C CYS A 18 17.35 19.08 -7.55
N HIS A 19 17.80 18.02 -8.23
CA HIS A 19 19.22 17.71 -8.41
C HIS A 19 19.96 18.79 -9.20
N LYS A 20 19.29 19.48 -10.13
CA LYS A 20 19.85 20.67 -10.83
C LYS A 20 20.36 21.74 -9.87
N TYR A 21 19.80 21.82 -8.67
CA TYR A 21 20.14 22.79 -7.62
C TYR A 21 20.86 22.15 -6.42
N GLY A 22 21.31 20.89 -6.53
CA GLY A 22 21.97 20.17 -5.44
C GLY A 22 21.05 19.80 -4.28
N ILE A 23 19.73 19.82 -4.47
CA ILE A 23 18.74 19.47 -3.45
C ILE A 23 18.49 17.96 -3.50
N LYS A 24 18.66 17.28 -2.37
CA LYS A 24 18.33 15.86 -2.22
C LYS A 24 16.83 15.65 -2.11
N VAL A 25 16.33 14.54 -2.67
CA VAL A 25 14.92 14.16 -2.64
C VAL A 25 14.75 12.86 -1.88
N VAL A 26 13.92 12.88 -0.84
CA VAL A 26 13.50 11.69 -0.08
C VAL A 26 12.03 11.45 -0.37
N GLU A 27 11.69 10.27 -0.88
CA GLU A 27 10.30 9.92 -1.15
C GLU A 27 9.61 9.43 0.12
N HIS A 28 8.45 10.00 0.43
CA HIS A 28 7.58 9.52 1.51
C HIS A 28 6.48 8.64 0.93
N HIS A 29 6.32 7.44 1.46
CA HIS A 29 5.27 6.53 1.03
C HIS A 29 4.74 5.67 2.17
N SER A 30 3.48 5.24 2.05
CA SER A 30 2.92 4.27 2.98
C SER A 30 3.39 2.87 2.63
N SER A 31 3.83 2.14 3.66
CA SER A 31 4.41 0.81 3.50
C SER A 31 3.39 -0.31 3.30
N HIS A 32 2.09 -0.06 3.45
CA HIS A 32 1.09 -1.15 3.47
C HIS A 32 -0.39 -0.76 3.30
N LEU A 33 -0.72 0.52 3.13
CA LEU A 33 -2.11 0.97 3.04
C LEU A 33 -2.64 0.83 1.60
N THR A 34 -3.83 0.27 1.47
CA THR A 34 -4.66 0.39 0.27
C THR A 34 -5.91 1.18 0.56
N PHE A 35 -6.57 1.63 -0.51
CA PHE A 35 -7.91 2.20 -0.46
C PHE A 35 -8.85 1.23 -1.18
N ASP A 36 -9.89 0.76 -0.51
CA ASP A 36 -10.79 -0.28 -1.02
C ASP A 36 -12.23 0.08 -0.66
N PRO A 37 -12.90 0.88 -1.51
CA PRO A 37 -14.25 1.35 -1.27
C PRO A 37 -15.24 0.20 -1.42
N LEU A 38 -16.10 0.03 -0.42
CA LEU A 38 -17.12 -1.01 -0.33
C LEU A 38 -18.53 -0.44 -0.51
N ASP A 39 -18.73 0.83 -0.17
CA ASP A 39 -20.02 1.50 -0.23
C ASP A 39 -19.91 2.96 -0.70
N SER A 40 -21.05 3.65 -0.80
CA SER A 40 -21.11 5.05 -1.25
C SER A 40 -20.37 6.01 -0.32
N GLN A 41 -20.31 5.74 0.99
CA GLN A 41 -19.63 6.62 1.93
C GLN A 41 -18.11 6.57 1.73
N ASP A 42 -17.56 5.40 1.38
CA ASP A 42 -16.16 5.28 1.01
C ASP A 42 -15.85 6.08 -0.26
N TRP A 43 -16.72 6.02 -1.27
CA TRP A 43 -16.55 6.81 -2.50
C TRP A 43 -16.63 8.32 -2.23
N ASP A 44 -17.56 8.76 -1.40
CA ASP A 44 -17.68 10.18 -0.99
C ASP A 44 -16.44 10.63 -0.21
N TYR A 45 -15.87 9.76 0.62
CA TYR A 45 -14.61 10.01 1.31
C TYR A 45 -13.47 10.23 0.30
N MET A 46 -13.34 9.35 -0.70
CA MET A 46 -12.31 9.43 -1.72
C MET A 46 -12.40 10.72 -2.52
N GLU A 47 -13.58 11.05 -3.03
CA GLU A 47 -13.82 12.30 -3.78
C GLU A 47 -13.46 13.51 -2.94
N ARG A 48 -13.87 13.55 -1.66
CA ARG A 48 -13.50 14.65 -0.76
C ARG A 48 -11.99 14.78 -0.55
N VAL A 49 -11.27 13.66 -0.43
CA VAL A 49 -9.81 13.63 -0.22
C VAL A 49 -9.07 14.09 -1.48
N LEU A 50 -9.50 13.65 -2.67
CA LEU A 50 -8.92 14.05 -3.95
C LEU A 50 -9.20 15.51 -4.28
N ASN A 51 -10.44 15.99 -4.08
CA ASN A 51 -10.82 17.37 -4.36
C ASN A 51 -10.02 18.38 -3.54
N LYS A 52 -9.69 18.06 -2.28
CA LYS A 52 -8.77 18.89 -1.45
C LYS A 52 -7.36 19.03 -2.02
N ARG A 53 -6.97 18.15 -2.94
CA ARG A 53 -5.67 18.13 -3.63
C ARG A 53 -5.79 18.53 -5.10
N HIS A 54 -6.90 19.17 -5.49
CA HIS A 54 -7.19 19.56 -6.86
C HIS A 54 -7.14 18.39 -7.86
N SER A 55 -7.59 17.21 -7.41
CA SER A 55 -7.72 15.99 -8.21
C SER A 55 -9.15 15.45 -8.12
N SER A 56 -9.51 14.48 -8.96
CA SER A 56 -10.81 13.80 -8.95
C SER A 56 -10.62 12.35 -9.39
N ILE A 57 -11.60 11.48 -9.11
CA ILE A 57 -11.56 10.10 -9.61
C ILE A 57 -11.48 10.07 -11.15
N ASP A 58 -12.20 10.98 -11.80
CA ASP A 58 -12.26 11.08 -13.27
C ASP A 58 -10.93 11.53 -13.90
N SER A 59 -10.02 12.12 -13.12
CA SER A 59 -8.65 12.41 -13.57
C SER A 59 -7.80 11.14 -13.78
N TRP A 60 -8.27 9.99 -13.30
CA TRP A 60 -7.57 8.71 -13.33
C TRP A 60 -8.41 7.66 -14.05
N GLU A 61 -8.26 7.60 -15.37
CA GLU A 61 -8.96 6.64 -16.22
C GLU A 61 -8.82 5.20 -15.70
N GLY A 62 -9.96 4.53 -15.47
CA GLY A 62 -10.01 3.15 -14.97
C GLY A 62 -9.83 2.99 -13.46
N LEU A 63 -9.76 4.08 -12.68
CA LEU A 63 -9.47 4.00 -11.24
C LEU A 63 -10.60 3.30 -10.47
N ARG A 64 -11.86 3.60 -10.79
CA ARG A 64 -13.03 2.94 -10.17
C ARG A 64 -12.99 1.43 -10.37
N ASP A 65 -12.76 1.01 -11.61
CA ASP A 65 -12.61 -0.39 -12.00
C ASP A 65 -11.45 -1.06 -11.27
N TYR A 66 -10.31 -0.37 -11.15
CA TYR A 66 -9.15 -0.92 -10.47
C TYR A 66 -9.39 -1.14 -8.98
N LEU A 67 -10.01 -0.18 -8.29
CA LEU A 67 -10.24 -0.22 -6.84
C LEU A 67 -11.34 -1.20 -6.42
N THR A 68 -12.26 -1.54 -7.33
CA THR A 68 -13.33 -2.52 -7.07
C THR A 68 -12.92 -3.96 -7.40
N LYS A 69 -11.76 -4.15 -8.04
CA LYS A 69 -11.23 -5.46 -8.43
C LYS A 69 -10.17 -5.92 -7.42
N ASP A 70 -9.91 -7.23 -7.44
CA ASP A 70 -8.80 -7.83 -6.71
C ASP A 70 -7.65 -8.11 -7.70
N PRO A 71 -6.77 -7.12 -7.96
CA PRO A 71 -5.78 -7.25 -9.02
C PRO A 71 -4.75 -8.33 -8.68
N ILE A 72 -4.24 -8.98 -9.73
CA ILE A 72 -3.15 -9.95 -9.61
C ILE A 72 -1.82 -9.20 -9.60
N ILE A 73 -1.06 -9.34 -8.52
CA ILE A 73 0.28 -8.79 -8.31
C ILE A 73 1.24 -9.97 -8.12
N ASN A 74 2.26 -10.07 -8.96
CA ASN A 74 3.24 -11.18 -8.94
C ASN A 74 2.57 -12.57 -8.88
N GLY A 75 1.49 -12.77 -9.65
CA GLY A 75 0.76 -14.03 -9.72
C GLY A 75 -0.14 -14.33 -8.52
N LYS A 76 -0.33 -13.39 -7.60
CA LYS A 76 -1.21 -13.53 -6.43
C LYS A 76 -2.26 -12.43 -6.39
N PRO A 77 -3.51 -12.72 -5.95
CA PRO A 77 -4.49 -11.67 -5.71
C PRO A 77 -4.03 -10.73 -4.60
N LEU A 78 -4.20 -9.42 -4.79
CA LEU A 78 -3.83 -8.39 -3.81
C LEU A 78 -4.45 -8.68 -2.44
N SER A 79 -5.69 -9.16 -2.41
CA SER A 79 -6.41 -9.50 -1.18
C SER A 79 -5.70 -10.57 -0.33
N SER A 80 -4.90 -11.45 -0.95
CA SER A 80 -4.11 -12.46 -0.23
C SER A 80 -2.98 -11.87 0.62
N PHE A 81 -2.64 -10.59 0.43
CA PHE A 81 -1.59 -9.89 1.17
C PHE A 81 -2.10 -9.28 2.48
N ARG A 82 -3.42 -9.15 2.64
CA ARG A 82 -4.06 -8.39 3.72
C ARG A 82 -3.80 -8.99 5.11
N GLN A 83 -3.75 -8.12 6.11
CA GLN A 83 -3.79 -8.52 7.51
C GLN A 83 -5.15 -9.11 7.85
N VAL A 84 -5.15 -10.06 8.78
CA VAL A 84 -6.36 -10.73 9.29
C VAL A 84 -6.51 -10.37 10.76
N ASP A 85 -7.67 -9.86 11.15
CA ASP A 85 -8.01 -9.59 12.55
C ASP A 85 -8.10 -10.92 13.32
N GLY A 86 -7.30 -11.04 14.38
CA GLY A 86 -7.23 -12.25 15.22
C GLY A 86 -8.49 -12.58 15.99
N ARG A 87 -9.37 -11.61 16.24
CA ARG A 87 -10.65 -11.83 16.93
C ARG A 87 -11.70 -12.43 15.99
N THR A 88 -11.74 -11.97 14.74
CA THR A 88 -12.83 -12.29 13.81
C THR A 88 -12.43 -13.24 12.68
N GLY A 89 -11.15 -13.38 12.40
CA GLY A 89 -10.65 -14.13 11.25
C GLY A 89 -10.92 -13.47 9.89
N LYS A 90 -11.44 -12.23 9.89
CA LYS A 90 -11.72 -11.46 8.66
C LYS A 90 -10.54 -10.54 8.33
N TRP A 91 -10.51 -9.98 7.12
CA TRP A 91 -9.54 -8.94 6.77
C TRP A 91 -9.70 -7.72 7.67
N ALA A 92 -8.58 -7.24 8.21
CA ALA A 92 -8.56 -6.06 9.07
C ALA A 92 -8.77 -4.80 8.22
N ARG A 93 -9.90 -4.11 8.43
CA ARG A 93 -10.22 -2.85 7.78
C ARG A 93 -9.64 -1.69 8.60
N LEU A 94 -9.13 -0.68 7.91
CA LEU A 94 -8.50 0.48 8.52
C LEU A 94 -9.42 1.70 8.50
N LEU A 95 -9.10 2.69 9.35
CA LEU A 95 -9.79 3.98 9.39
C LEU A 95 -9.69 4.78 8.07
N TYR A 96 -8.73 4.43 7.22
CA TYR A 96 -8.56 5.01 5.88
C TYR A 96 -9.39 4.31 4.80
N HIS A 97 -10.46 3.61 5.18
CA HIS A 97 -11.41 2.96 4.26
C HIS A 97 -10.73 1.96 3.29
N GLY A 98 -9.79 1.19 3.83
CA GLY A 98 -9.08 0.17 3.07
C GLY A 98 -8.48 -0.90 3.97
N TYR A 99 -7.46 -1.60 3.50
CA TYR A 99 -6.86 -2.73 4.20
C TYR A 99 -5.37 -2.52 4.45
N ALA A 100 -4.87 -3.09 5.55
CA ALA A 100 -3.45 -3.19 5.83
C ALA A 100 -2.86 -4.44 5.18
N MET A 101 -1.62 -4.36 4.68
CA MET A 101 -0.88 -5.54 4.22
C MET A 101 -0.01 -6.15 5.32
N CYS A 102 0.20 -7.46 5.25
CA CYS A 102 0.94 -8.22 6.26
C CYS A 102 2.43 -8.29 5.92
N PHE A 103 3.28 -7.72 6.78
CA PHE A 103 4.73 -7.72 6.61
C PHE A 103 5.38 -9.11 6.73
N ASN A 104 4.70 -10.08 7.35
CA ASN A 104 5.17 -11.47 7.41
C ASN A 104 4.76 -12.27 6.17
N ASN A 105 3.87 -11.76 5.31
CA ASN A 105 3.51 -12.44 4.08
C ASN A 105 4.64 -12.31 3.05
N PRO A 106 5.28 -13.43 2.62
CA PRO A 106 6.41 -13.38 1.70
C PRO A 106 6.03 -12.83 0.33
N ASN A 107 4.80 -13.07 -0.14
CA ASN A 107 4.33 -12.53 -1.41
C ASN A 107 4.16 -11.01 -1.34
N TYR A 108 3.69 -10.51 -0.19
CA TYR A 108 3.60 -9.08 0.05
C TYR A 108 4.97 -8.42 0.06
N ARG A 109 5.93 -8.99 0.80
CA ARG A 109 7.31 -8.49 0.85
C ARG A 109 7.92 -8.41 -0.54
N LEU A 110 7.72 -9.45 -1.36
CA LEU A 110 8.20 -9.45 -2.74
C LEU A 110 7.57 -8.31 -3.56
N ALA A 111 6.24 -8.17 -3.52
CA ALA A 111 5.54 -7.09 -4.24
C ALA A 111 5.99 -5.70 -3.79
N TYR A 112 6.12 -5.50 -2.48
CA TYR A 112 6.55 -4.24 -1.89
C TYR A 112 8.01 -3.89 -2.25
N PHE A 113 8.92 -4.85 -2.20
CA PHE A 113 10.31 -4.60 -2.59
C PHE A 113 10.47 -4.34 -4.09
N SER A 114 9.72 -5.03 -4.96
CA SER A 114 9.69 -4.70 -6.39
C SER A 114 9.18 -3.26 -6.64
N TYR A 115 8.20 -2.81 -5.87
CA TYR A 115 7.76 -1.42 -5.89
C TYR A 115 8.88 -0.46 -5.45
N LEU A 116 9.54 -0.71 -4.31
CA LEU A 116 10.65 0.12 -3.84
C LEU A 116 11.80 0.19 -4.85
N GLU A 117 12.15 -0.91 -5.49
CA GLU A 117 13.15 -0.92 -6.57
C GLU A 117 12.76 0.02 -7.71
N SER A 118 11.47 0.08 -8.06
CA SER A 118 10.98 1.00 -9.08
C SER A 118 11.09 2.46 -8.65
N VAL A 119 10.88 2.75 -7.36
CA VAL A 119 11.02 4.10 -6.78
C VAL A 119 12.49 4.51 -6.76
N TYR A 120 13.41 3.64 -6.30
CA TYR A 120 14.85 3.94 -6.31
C TYR A 120 15.39 4.23 -7.71
N LYS A 121 14.88 3.54 -8.75
CA LYS A 121 15.25 3.79 -10.15
C LYS A 121 14.92 5.22 -10.63
N THR A 122 14.02 5.94 -9.96
CA THR A 122 13.70 7.33 -10.29
C THR A 122 14.82 8.32 -9.91
N GLY A 123 15.77 7.88 -9.09
CA GLY A 123 16.93 8.67 -8.65
C GLY A 123 16.76 9.37 -7.30
N VAL A 124 15.75 8.99 -6.51
CA VAL A 124 15.60 9.49 -5.12
C VAL A 124 16.83 9.16 -4.27
N ASP A 125 17.17 10.07 -3.36
CA ASP A 125 18.31 9.96 -2.45
C ASP A 125 17.98 9.16 -1.17
N GLY A 126 16.70 8.91 -0.94
CA GLY A 126 16.23 8.15 0.21
C GLY A 126 14.74 7.85 0.13
N ILE A 127 14.30 7.01 1.07
CA ILE A 127 12.88 6.71 1.29
C ILE A 127 12.55 6.95 2.77
N MET A 128 11.37 7.50 3.03
CA MET A 128 10.75 7.57 4.34
C MET A 128 9.56 6.61 4.33
N THR A 129 9.76 5.45 4.94
CA THR A 129 8.74 4.40 5.01
C THR A 129 7.77 4.68 6.15
N ASP A 130 6.52 4.95 5.83
CA ASP A 130 5.47 5.23 6.82
C ASP A 130 4.64 3.99 7.16
N ASP A 131 3.95 4.05 8.30
CA ASP A 131 2.91 3.11 8.71
C ASP A 131 3.34 1.63 8.78
N VAL A 132 4.57 1.32 9.23
CA VAL A 132 4.97 -0.08 9.48
C VAL A 132 4.30 -0.60 10.74
N GLN A 133 3.02 -0.93 10.65
CA GLN A 133 2.20 -1.29 11.80
C GLN A 133 1.33 -2.54 11.59
N TRP A 134 1.31 -3.40 12.60
CA TRP A 134 0.34 -4.49 12.72
C TRP A 134 -0.96 -3.96 13.31
N PHE A 135 -1.81 -3.40 12.44
CA PHE A 135 -3.10 -2.89 12.86
C PHE A 135 -4.02 -4.02 13.31
N GLY A 136 -4.28 -5.04 12.48
CA GLY A 136 -5.18 -6.15 12.85
C GLY A 136 -6.51 -5.71 13.48
N ASP A 137 -7.03 -4.53 13.12
CA ASP A 137 -8.16 -3.86 13.80
C ASP A 137 -7.98 -3.69 15.33
N GLY A 138 -6.76 -3.42 15.77
CA GLY A 138 -6.34 -3.36 17.17
C GLY A 138 -5.93 -4.69 17.79
N HIS A 139 -6.04 -5.81 17.06
CA HIS A 139 -5.86 -7.17 17.61
C HIS A 139 -4.66 -7.94 17.02
N ALA A 140 -3.72 -7.23 16.40
CA ALA A 140 -2.60 -7.79 15.64
C ALA A 140 -3.03 -8.70 14.47
N CYS A 141 -2.12 -8.94 13.53
CA CYS A 141 -2.42 -9.79 12.38
C CYS A 141 -2.31 -11.27 12.76
N ALA A 142 -3.39 -12.03 12.57
CA ALA A 142 -3.45 -13.47 12.82
C ALA A 142 -3.50 -14.29 11.52
N CYS A 143 -2.99 -13.79 10.40
CA CYS A 143 -2.93 -14.59 9.16
C CYS A 143 -1.99 -15.79 9.32
N GLN A 144 -2.05 -16.75 8.39
CA GLN A 144 -1.27 -18.00 8.48
C GLN A 144 0.23 -17.73 8.68
N TYR A 145 0.81 -16.77 7.96
CA TYR A 145 2.23 -16.43 8.05
C TYR A 145 2.62 -15.88 9.42
N CYS A 146 1.77 -15.03 10.02
CA CYS A 146 2.02 -14.54 11.38
C CYS A 146 1.93 -15.66 12.42
N ARG A 147 0.94 -16.56 12.29
CA ARG A 147 0.79 -17.68 13.22
C ARG A 147 1.95 -18.67 13.12
N GLU A 148 2.36 -19.02 11.90
CA GLU A 148 3.50 -19.89 11.65
C GLU A 148 4.78 -19.30 12.22
N LEU A 149 5.07 -18.02 11.95
CA LEU A 149 6.24 -17.35 12.48
C LEU A 149 6.22 -17.28 14.02
N PHE A 150 5.06 -16.99 14.61
CA PHE A 150 4.92 -16.98 16.07
C PHE A 150 5.24 -18.35 16.68
N LYS A 151 4.68 -19.43 16.13
CA LYS A 151 4.98 -20.80 16.59
C LYS A 151 6.46 -21.13 16.48
N GLN A 152 7.10 -20.74 15.37
CA GLN A 152 8.54 -20.96 15.16
C GLN A 152 9.41 -20.21 16.17
N LEU A 153 9.12 -18.93 16.42
CA LEU A 153 9.92 -18.08 17.31
C LEU A 153 9.75 -18.44 18.79
N TYR A 154 8.54 -18.81 19.19
CA TYR A 154 8.20 -18.98 20.60
C TYR A 154 7.97 -20.43 21.03
N LYS A 155 8.14 -21.40 20.11
CA LYS A 155 7.85 -22.82 20.36
C LYS A 155 6.44 -23.04 20.94
N ALA A 156 5.50 -22.18 20.56
CA ALA A 156 4.12 -22.28 20.99
C ALA A 156 3.50 -23.51 20.29
N GLU A 157 2.98 -24.45 21.10
CA GLU A 157 2.31 -25.67 20.63
C GLU A 157 1.01 -25.36 19.88
#